data_AF-A0A397D5Y7-F1
#
_entry.id   AF-A0A397D5Y7-F1
#
_cell.length_a   1.000
_cell.length_b   1.000
_cell.length_c   1.000
_cell.angle_alpha   90.00
_cell.angle_beta   90.00
_cell.angle_gamma   90.00
#
_symmetry.space_group_name_H-M   'P 1'
#
loop_
_entity.id
_entity.type
_entity.pdbx_description
1 polymer ?
#
loop_
_entity_poly.entity_id
_entity_poly.type
_entity_poly.pdbx_seq_one_letter_code
_entity_poly.pdbx_strand_id
1 'polypeptide(L)'
;MASKIPATFKAVTPFIRRAEELDRDRSRPESQMVAYYCRQYAMELGIKLRNHDASDEASNYLLSLMEALELEMRSLPAHTHEEGRIICENFAYDIFMRADEEDRNGGSNKNTARTFYAAGSFFDILKQFGPPSEDVLEKTKYSKFKAADILKAIKEGRTPTPGAPSEQVRLSPSPSR
;
A
#
# COMPACT_ATOMS: atom_id res chain seq x y z
N MET A 1 14.96 -15.14 1.41
CA MET A 1 15.85 -14.69 2.52
C MET A 1 15.67 -13.18 2.63
N ALA A 2 15.47 -12.62 3.82
CA ALA A 2 15.40 -11.17 3.98
C ALA A 2 16.77 -10.66 4.43
N SER A 3 17.55 -10.09 3.51
CA SER A 3 18.66 -9.23 3.88
C SER A 3 18.11 -8.10 4.75
N LYS A 4 18.81 -7.78 5.85
CA LYS A 4 18.38 -6.73 6.77
C LYS A 4 18.26 -5.42 5.99
N ILE A 5 17.09 -4.76 6.07
CA ILE A 5 16.87 -3.48 5.39
C ILE A 5 17.83 -2.44 5.99
N PRO A 6 18.68 -1.77 5.18
CA PRO A 6 19.56 -0.70 5.62
C PRO A 6 18.78 0.42 6.31
N ALA A 7 19.38 1.08 7.31
CA ALA A 7 18.70 2.13 8.08
C ALA A 7 18.24 3.31 7.21
N THR A 8 19.03 3.66 6.20
CA THR A 8 18.73 4.70 5.19
C THR A 8 17.55 4.34 4.30
N PHE A 9 17.23 3.04 4.17
CA PHE A 9 16.14 2.53 3.33
C PHE A 9 14.83 2.35 4.09
N LYS A 10 14.65 3.01 5.24
CA LYS A 10 13.40 2.91 6.03
C LYS A 10 12.13 3.12 5.19
N ALA A 11 12.18 4.00 4.19
CA ALA A 11 11.05 4.29 3.29
C ALA A 11 10.62 3.11 2.41
N VAL A 12 11.47 2.10 2.17
CA VAL A 12 11.11 0.90 1.39
C VAL A 12 10.36 -0.14 2.22
N THR A 13 10.51 -0.07 3.56
CA THR A 13 9.95 -1.04 4.52
C THR A 13 8.47 -1.34 4.30
N PRO A 14 7.57 -0.36 4.11
CA PRO A 14 6.15 -0.64 3.92
C PRO A 14 5.89 -1.60 2.76
N PHE A 15 6.59 -1.42 1.64
CA PHE A 15 6.40 -2.22 0.43
C PHE A 15 6.98 -3.63 0.55
N ILE A 16 8.16 -3.75 1.18
CA ILE A 16 8.75 -5.07 1.49
C ILE A 16 7.83 -5.86 2.43
N ARG A 17 7.29 -5.23 3.47
CA ARG A 17 6.35 -5.89 4.38
C ARG A 17 5.06 -6.31 3.70
N ARG A 18 4.54 -5.50 2.75
CA ARG A 18 3.38 -5.89 1.93
C ARG A 18 3.69 -7.11 1.07
N ALA A 19 4.86 -7.15 0.42
CA ALA A 19 5.28 -8.31 -0.35
C ALA A 19 5.39 -9.58 0.51
N GLU A 20 6.01 -9.49 1.69
CA GLU A 20 6.12 -10.62 2.64
C GLU A 20 4.76 -11.12 3.16
N GLU A 21 3.78 -10.22 3.31
CA GLU A 21 2.41 -10.59 3.68
C GLU A 21 1.71 -11.33 2.54
N LEU A 22 1.85 -10.83 1.31
CA LEU A 22 1.28 -11.43 0.11
C LEU A 22 1.91 -12.78 -0.24
N ASP A 23 3.20 -12.98 0.06
CA ASP A 23 3.86 -14.28 -0.10
C ASP A 23 3.21 -15.38 0.73
N ARG A 24 2.56 -15.01 1.85
CA ARG A 24 1.85 -15.95 2.75
C ARG A 24 0.39 -16.09 2.36
N ASP A 25 -0.14 -15.18 1.56
CA ASP A 25 -1.49 -15.25 1.05
C ASP A 25 -1.55 -16.26 -0.09
N ARG A 26 -2.38 -17.29 0.11
CA ARG A 26 -2.67 -18.33 -0.89
C ARG A 26 -4.10 -18.23 -1.42
N SER A 27 -4.86 -17.24 -0.96
CA SER A 27 -6.29 -17.10 -1.27
C SER A 27 -6.56 -16.38 -2.59
N ARG A 28 -5.61 -15.56 -3.07
CA ARG A 28 -5.75 -14.79 -4.31
C ARG A 28 -4.64 -15.14 -5.30
N PRO A 29 -4.97 -15.47 -6.56
CA PRO A 29 -3.95 -15.75 -7.58
C PRO A 29 -3.08 -14.52 -7.89
N GLU A 30 -3.62 -13.30 -7.73
CA GLU A 30 -2.91 -12.06 -8.02
C GLU A 30 -1.85 -11.72 -6.96
N SER A 31 -1.93 -12.29 -5.74
CA SER A 31 -1.07 -11.91 -4.62
C SER A 31 0.41 -12.04 -4.93
N GLN A 32 0.82 -13.05 -5.71
CA GLN A 32 2.22 -13.22 -6.12
C GLN A 32 2.70 -12.09 -7.04
N MET A 33 1.88 -11.70 -8.02
CA MET A 33 2.22 -10.62 -8.94
C MET A 33 2.27 -9.27 -8.22
N VAL A 34 1.31 -9.01 -7.31
CA VAL A 34 1.31 -7.78 -6.52
C VAL A 34 2.48 -7.74 -5.54
N ALA A 35 2.89 -8.88 -4.96
CA ALA A 35 4.09 -8.98 -4.13
C ALA A 35 5.35 -8.61 -4.92
N TYR A 36 5.48 -9.12 -6.14
CA TYR A 36 6.56 -8.76 -7.06
C TYR A 36 6.59 -7.24 -7.31
N TYR A 37 5.46 -6.62 -7.66
CA TYR A 37 5.42 -5.18 -7.91
C TYR A 37 5.63 -4.32 -6.66
N CYS A 38 5.33 -4.83 -5.47
CA CYS A 38 5.73 -4.20 -4.22
C CYS A 38 7.25 -4.19 -4.03
N ARG A 39 7.93 -5.32 -4.33
CA ARG A 39 9.40 -5.40 -4.31
C ARG A 39 10.03 -4.55 -5.40
N GLN A 40 9.45 -4.51 -6.59
CA GLN A 40 9.94 -3.71 -7.71
C GLN A 40 9.91 -2.22 -7.34
N TYR A 41 8.80 -1.74 -6.79
CA TYR A 41 8.73 -0.36 -6.32
C TYR A 41 9.69 -0.07 -5.15
N ALA A 42 9.86 -1.03 -4.23
CA ALA A 42 10.87 -0.93 -3.17
C ALA A 42 12.29 -0.81 -3.74
N MET A 43 12.61 -1.54 -4.81
CA MET A 43 13.89 -1.47 -5.52
C MET A 43 14.08 -0.08 -6.17
N GLU A 44 13.08 0.45 -6.87
CA GLU A 44 13.14 1.79 -7.47
C GLU A 44 13.39 2.89 -6.43
N LEU A 45 12.71 2.82 -5.29
CA LEU A 45 12.94 3.73 -4.16
C LEU A 45 14.33 3.53 -3.56
N GLY A 46 14.75 2.28 -3.38
CA GLY A 46 16.06 1.91 -2.85
C GLY A 46 17.21 2.46 -3.70
N ILE A 47 17.12 2.36 -5.03
CA ILE A 47 18.11 2.94 -5.95
C ILE A 47 18.22 4.46 -5.76
N LYS A 48 17.08 5.15 -5.62
CA LYS A 48 17.07 6.61 -5.38
C LYS A 48 17.71 6.96 -4.03
N LEU A 49 17.44 6.17 -3.00
CA LEU A 49 17.98 6.39 -1.66
C LEU A 49 19.48 6.07 -1.57
N ARG A 50 19.97 5.09 -2.35
CA ARG A 50 21.39 4.74 -2.46
C ARG A 50 22.26 5.92 -2.87
N ASN A 51 21.71 6.91 -3.60
CA ASN A 51 22.45 8.14 -3.94
C ASN A 51 22.93 8.91 -2.70
N HIS A 52 22.33 8.67 -1.54
CA HIS A 52 22.70 9.25 -0.26
C HIS A 52 23.37 8.25 0.70
N ASP A 53 23.64 7.03 0.24
CA ASP A 53 24.26 5.96 1.03
C ASP A 53 25.13 5.06 0.14
N ALA A 54 26.44 5.34 0.15
CA ALA A 54 27.44 4.61 -0.62
C ALA A 54 27.97 3.35 0.10
N SER A 55 27.33 2.91 1.17
CA SER A 55 27.78 1.72 1.92
C SER A 55 27.63 0.43 1.12
N ASP A 56 28.49 -0.54 1.45
CA ASP A 56 28.37 -1.91 0.95
C ASP A 56 27.07 -2.58 1.44
N GLU A 57 26.57 -2.21 2.64
CA GLU A 57 25.29 -2.72 3.16
C GLU A 57 24.13 -2.33 2.23
N ALA A 58 24.05 -1.05 1.83
CA ALA A 58 23.04 -0.57 0.89
C ALA A 58 23.16 -1.23 -0.49
N SER A 59 24.39 -1.37 -1.00
CA SER A 59 24.65 -1.99 -2.30
C SER A 59 24.31 -3.49 -2.31
N ASN A 60 24.72 -4.23 -1.28
CA ASN A 60 24.43 -5.65 -1.13
C ASN A 60 22.92 -5.90 -0.97
N TYR A 61 22.22 -5.04 -0.22
CA TYR A 61 20.77 -5.15 -0.08
C TYR A 61 20.05 -5.05 -1.44
N LEU A 62 20.41 -4.05 -2.26
CA LEU A 62 19.80 -3.88 -3.58
C LEU A 62 20.17 -5.00 -4.54
N LEU A 63 21.40 -5.49 -4.50
CA LEU A 63 21.83 -6.64 -5.30
C LEU A 63 20.98 -7.88 -4.96
N SER A 64 20.83 -8.20 -3.68
CA SER A 64 19.98 -9.33 -3.25
C SER A 64 18.51 -9.13 -3.60
N LEU A 65 17.99 -7.90 -3.54
CA LEU A 65 16.60 -7.61 -3.92
C LEU A 65 16.39 -7.76 -5.44
N MET A 66 17.37 -7.36 -6.24
CA MET A 66 17.35 -7.54 -7.70
C MET A 66 17.36 -9.02 -8.09
N GLU A 67 18.24 -9.82 -7.48
CA GLU A 67 18.29 -11.28 -7.68
C GLU A 67 16.94 -11.94 -7.35
N ALA A 68 16.30 -11.53 -6.26
CA ALA A 68 14.97 -12.01 -5.89
C ALA A 68 13.91 -11.64 -6.94
N LEU A 69 13.92 -10.39 -7.43
CA LEU A 69 13.00 -9.93 -8.48
C LEU A 69 13.18 -10.71 -9.79
N GLU A 70 14.42 -10.97 -10.20
CA GLU A 70 14.69 -11.76 -11.41
C GLU A 70 14.16 -13.19 -11.30
N LEU A 71 14.28 -13.82 -10.13
CA LEU A 71 13.75 -15.15 -9.88
C LEU A 71 12.21 -15.16 -9.85
N GLU A 72 11.61 -14.19 -9.16
CA GLU A 72 10.16 -14.05 -9.05
C GLU A 72 9.51 -13.83 -10.42
N MET A 73 10.04 -12.91 -11.23
CA MET A 73 9.52 -12.63 -12.58
C MET A 73 9.46 -13.88 -13.46
N ARG A 74 10.44 -14.80 -13.35
CA ARG A 74 10.45 -16.07 -14.10
C ARG A 74 9.34 -17.04 -13.67
N SER A 75 8.86 -16.90 -12.44
CA SER A 75 7.80 -17.76 -11.89
C SER A 75 6.38 -17.19 -12.11
N LEU A 76 6.28 -15.91 -12.45
CA LEU A 76 5.00 -15.27 -12.75
C LEU A 76 4.49 -15.66 -14.14
N PRO A 77 3.16 -15.72 -14.34
CA PRO A 77 2.59 -15.79 -15.68
C PRO A 77 3.10 -14.64 -16.56
N ALA A 78 3.32 -14.93 -17.84
CA ALA A 78 3.66 -13.88 -18.80
C ALA A 78 2.56 -12.81 -18.82
N HIS A 79 2.97 -11.56 -18.70
CA HIS A 79 2.09 -10.39 -18.68
C HIS A 79 2.82 -9.19 -19.29
N THR A 80 2.04 -8.27 -19.83
CA THR A 80 2.50 -6.95 -20.27
C THR A 80 2.61 -6.00 -19.09
N HIS A 81 3.33 -4.90 -19.28
CA HIS A 81 3.43 -3.85 -18.28
C HIS A 81 2.06 -3.26 -17.89
N GLU A 82 1.15 -3.14 -18.87
CA GLU A 82 -0.20 -2.62 -18.63
C GLU A 82 -1.08 -3.62 -17.87
N GLU A 83 -1.00 -4.92 -18.17
CA GLU A 83 -1.72 -5.95 -17.40
C GLU A 83 -1.26 -5.97 -15.94
N GLY A 84 0.05 -5.84 -15.68
CA GLY A 84 0.59 -5.73 -14.33
C GLY A 84 0.07 -4.49 -13.58
N ARG A 85 -0.03 -3.34 -14.27
CA ARG A 85 -0.62 -2.11 -13.73
C ARG A 85 -2.08 -2.32 -13.34
N ILE A 86 -2.89 -2.87 -14.24
CA ILE A 86 -4.32 -3.14 -14.03
C ILE A 86 -4.53 -4.10 -12.86
N ILE A 87 -3.73 -5.17 -12.77
CA ILE A 87 -3.82 -6.14 -11.67
C ILE A 87 -3.51 -5.47 -10.32
N CYS A 88 -2.43 -4.68 -10.26
CA CYS A 88 -2.08 -3.94 -9.03
C CYS A 88 -3.15 -2.91 -8.65
N GLU A 89 -3.70 -2.22 -9.65
CA GLU A 89 -4.73 -1.21 -9.45
C GLU A 89 -6.00 -1.86 -8.87
N ASN A 90 -6.55 -2.86 -9.56
CA ASN A 90 -7.73 -3.61 -9.08
C ASN A 90 -7.51 -4.18 -7.68
N PHE A 91 -6.32 -4.74 -7.42
CA PHE A 91 -5.98 -5.24 -6.08
C PHE A 91 -6.04 -4.13 -5.03
N ALA A 92 -5.48 -2.95 -5.30
CA ALA A 92 -5.53 -1.81 -4.39
C ALA A 92 -6.97 -1.35 -4.13
N TYR A 93 -7.80 -1.29 -5.17
CA TYR A 93 -9.23 -0.97 -5.05
C TYR A 93 -9.98 -1.99 -4.19
N ASP A 94 -9.75 -3.29 -4.35
CA ASP A 94 -10.43 -4.31 -3.55
C ASP A 94 -10.10 -4.16 -2.06
N ILE A 95 -8.83 -3.93 -1.73
CA ILE A 95 -8.40 -3.73 -0.34
C ILE A 95 -8.98 -2.43 0.22
N PHE A 96 -9.01 -1.37 -0.59
CA PHE A 96 -9.66 -0.10 -0.24
C PHE A 96 -11.14 -0.29 0.08
N MET A 97 -11.89 -0.94 -0.82
CA MET A 97 -13.34 -1.10 -0.70
C MET A 97 -13.72 -1.89 0.54
N ARG A 98 -12.96 -2.93 0.88
CA ARG A 98 -13.17 -3.70 2.12
C ARG A 98 -13.04 -2.83 3.37
N ALA A 99 -12.03 -1.95 3.41
CA ALA A 99 -11.84 -1.05 4.54
C ALA A 99 -12.90 0.06 4.58
N ASP A 100 -13.26 0.62 3.42
CA ASP A 100 -14.24 1.69 3.31
C ASP A 100 -15.65 1.22 3.66
N GLU A 101 -16.04 0.01 3.27
CA GLU A 101 -17.31 -0.58 3.66
C GLU A 101 -17.41 -0.79 5.19
N GLU A 102 -16.37 -1.36 5.81
CA GLU A 102 -16.34 -1.56 7.27
C GLU A 102 -16.39 -0.22 8.03
N ASP A 103 -15.67 0.79 7.54
CA ASP A 103 -15.66 2.13 8.12
C ASP A 103 -17.00 2.84 7.99
N ARG A 104 -17.61 2.83 6.80
CA ARG A 104 -18.92 3.45 6.54
C ARG A 104 -20.04 2.80 7.34
N ASN A 105 -19.93 1.50 7.62
CA ASN A 105 -20.87 0.78 8.49
C ASN A 105 -20.67 1.08 9.99
N GLY A 106 -19.69 1.91 10.36
CA GLY A 106 -19.38 2.24 11.74
C GLY A 106 -18.65 1.14 12.52
N GLY A 107 -18.18 0.10 11.82
CA GLY A 107 -17.44 -1.03 12.40
C GLY A 107 -15.92 -0.80 12.54
N SER A 108 -15.45 0.41 12.23
CA SER A 108 -14.04 0.76 12.16
C SER A 108 -13.25 0.38 13.42
N ASN A 109 -12.19 -0.40 13.22
CA ASN A 109 -11.32 -0.89 14.29
C ASN A 109 -9.83 -0.89 13.86
N LYS A 110 -8.94 -1.43 14.70
CA LYS A 110 -7.50 -1.48 14.40
C LYS A 110 -7.18 -2.24 13.10
N ASN A 111 -7.97 -3.25 12.76
CA ASN A 111 -7.80 -3.98 11.50
C ASN A 111 -8.24 -3.12 10.32
N THR A 112 -9.36 -2.41 10.41
CA THR A 112 -9.79 -1.45 9.37
C THR A 112 -8.70 -0.42 9.07
N ALA A 113 -8.06 0.14 10.10
CA ALA A 113 -6.93 1.04 9.93
C ALA A 113 -5.72 0.39 9.23
N ARG A 114 -5.40 -0.86 9.56
CA ARG A 114 -4.33 -1.63 8.89
C ARG A 114 -4.68 -1.88 7.42
N THR A 115 -5.93 -2.22 7.12
CA THR A 115 -6.42 -2.46 5.76
C THR A 115 -6.34 -1.18 4.92
N PHE A 116 -6.76 -0.02 5.47
CA PHE A 116 -6.56 1.27 4.80
C PHE A 116 -5.07 1.59 4.59
N TYR A 117 -4.22 1.36 5.59
CA TYR A 117 -2.78 1.60 5.44
C TYR A 117 -2.16 0.70 4.35
N ALA A 118 -2.61 -0.55 4.25
CA ALA A 118 -2.22 -1.46 3.18
C ALA A 118 -2.71 -0.97 1.81
N ALA A 119 -3.99 -0.58 1.68
CA ALA A 119 -4.54 0.01 0.45
C ALA A 119 -3.72 1.22 -0.02
N GLY A 120 -3.39 2.15 0.90
CA GLY A 120 -2.56 3.31 0.58
C GLY A 120 -1.17 2.94 0.06
N SER A 121 -0.59 1.85 0.58
CA SER A 121 0.69 1.33 0.11
C SER A 121 0.56 0.69 -1.28
N PHE A 122 -0.52 -0.05 -1.55
CA PHE A 122 -0.79 -0.63 -2.87
C PHE A 122 -1.12 0.43 -3.93
N PHE A 123 -1.76 1.54 -3.58
CA PHE A 123 -1.88 2.66 -4.52
C PHE A 123 -0.54 3.37 -4.75
N ASP A 124 0.32 3.49 -3.73
CA ASP A 124 1.65 4.09 -3.89
C ASP A 124 2.53 3.33 -4.91
N ILE A 125 2.43 1.99 -4.97
CA ILE A 125 3.21 1.21 -5.95
C ILE A 125 2.80 1.51 -7.39
N LEU A 126 1.62 2.09 -7.65
CA LEU A 126 1.17 2.41 -9.00
C LEU A 126 2.02 3.50 -9.67
N LYS A 127 2.75 4.29 -8.88
CA LYS A 127 3.67 5.34 -9.37
C LYS A 127 4.80 4.80 -10.25
N GLN A 128 5.12 3.51 -10.15
CA GLN A 128 6.14 2.87 -10.99
C GLN A 128 5.67 2.70 -12.44
N PHE A 129 4.37 2.66 -12.68
CA PHE A 129 3.79 2.51 -14.02
C PHE A 129 3.57 3.86 -14.73
N GLY A 130 3.97 4.97 -14.09
CA GLY A 130 3.80 6.33 -14.60
C GLY A 130 3.02 7.25 -13.65
N PRO A 131 2.64 8.45 -14.12
CA PRO A 131 1.82 9.38 -13.34
C PRO A 131 0.47 8.75 -12.97
N PRO A 132 0.13 8.62 -11.67
CA PRO A 132 -1.16 8.09 -11.26
C PRO A 132 -2.32 9.00 -11.69
N SER A 133 -3.50 8.41 -11.88
CA SER A 133 -4.74 9.17 -12.09
C SER A 133 -5.13 9.97 -10.84
N GLU A 134 -5.95 11.01 -11.02
CA GLU A 134 -6.47 11.81 -9.90
C GLU A 134 -7.21 10.93 -8.87
N ASP A 135 -8.02 9.98 -9.34
CA ASP A 135 -8.76 9.06 -8.47
C ASP A 135 -7.83 8.19 -7.61
N VAL A 136 -6.72 7.69 -8.18
CA VAL A 136 -5.69 6.95 -7.43
C VAL A 136 -5.02 7.85 -6.39
N LEU A 137 -4.72 9.11 -6.74
CA LEU A 137 -4.11 10.07 -5.80
C LEU A 137 -5.06 10.39 -4.63
N GLU A 138 -6.33 10.64 -4.92
CA GLU A 138 -7.37 10.90 -3.92
C GLU A 138 -7.54 9.70 -2.98
N LYS A 139 -7.62 8.48 -3.53
CA LYS A 139 -7.75 7.25 -2.73
C LYS A 139 -6.51 6.97 -1.89
N THR A 140 -5.32 7.19 -2.43
CA THR A 140 -4.07 7.10 -1.67
C THR A 140 -4.11 8.03 -0.45
N LYS A 141 -4.53 9.27 -0.65
CA LYS A 141 -4.62 10.28 0.41
C LYS A 141 -5.68 9.91 1.44
N TYR A 142 -6.86 9.49 0.98
CA TYR A 142 -7.97 9.08 1.84
C TYR A 142 -7.59 7.87 2.70
N SER A 143 -7.00 6.83 2.11
CA SER A 143 -6.51 5.64 2.83
C SER A 143 -5.54 6.00 3.96
N LYS A 144 -4.55 6.85 3.68
CA LYS A 144 -3.57 7.28 4.68
C LYS A 144 -4.23 8.12 5.79
N PHE A 145 -5.13 9.02 5.40
CA PHE A 145 -5.91 9.83 6.35
C PHE A 145 -6.75 8.95 7.27
N LYS A 146 -7.57 8.05 6.73
CA LYS A 146 -8.45 7.17 7.51
C LYS A 146 -7.68 6.22 8.42
N ALA A 147 -6.58 5.63 7.94
CA ALA A 147 -5.72 4.82 8.79
C ALA A 147 -5.22 5.59 10.02
N ALA A 148 -4.75 6.82 9.82
CA ALA A 148 -4.27 7.67 10.91
C ALA A 148 -5.41 8.13 11.84
N ASP A 149 -6.55 8.51 11.29
CA ASP A 149 -7.72 8.98 12.05
C ASP A 149 -8.31 7.88 12.94
N ILE A 150 -8.53 6.68 12.39
CA ILE A 150 -9.03 5.52 13.14
C ILE A 150 -8.07 5.18 14.29
N LEU A 151 -6.76 5.11 14.03
CA LEU A 151 -5.77 4.82 15.07
C LEU A 151 -5.74 5.91 16.16
N LYS A 152 -5.89 7.18 15.77
CA LYS A 152 -5.95 8.31 16.70
C LYS A 152 -7.20 8.23 17.58
N ALA A 153 -8.37 8.00 17.00
CA ALA A 153 -9.62 7.85 17.74
C ALA A 153 -9.52 6.71 18.76
N ILE A 154 -9.03 5.54 18.35
CA ILE A 154 -8.83 4.39 19.24
C ILE A 154 -7.85 4.70 20.37
N LYS A 155 -6.74 5.40 20.07
CA LYS A 155 -5.75 5.79 21.09
C LYS A 155 -6.34 6.76 22.12
N GLU A 156 -7.27 7.61 21.70
CA GLU A 156 -7.96 8.59 22.55
C GLU A 156 -9.21 8.03 23.24
N GLY A 157 -9.54 6.74 23.04
CA GLY A 157 -10.75 6.13 23.58
C GLY A 157 -12.05 6.62 22.93
N ARG A 158 -11.96 7.26 21.75
CA ARG A 158 -13.09 7.70 20.95
C ARG A 158 -13.47 6.64 19.91
N THR A 159 -14.75 6.58 19.57
CA THR A 159 -15.22 5.83 18.40
C THR A 159 -14.72 6.50 17.12
N PRO A 160 -14.08 5.78 16.18
CA PRO A 160 -13.72 6.33 14.88
C PRO A 160 -14.96 6.84 14.13
N THR A 161 -14.83 7.96 13.43
CA THR A 161 -15.97 8.53 12.72
C THR A 161 -16.08 7.94 11.31
N PRO A 162 -17.25 7.43 10.90
CA PRO A 162 -17.45 6.86 9.55
C PRO A 162 -17.24 7.86 8.42
N GLY A 163 -16.72 7.37 7.29
CA GLY A 163 -16.59 8.10 6.03
C GLY A 163 -15.61 9.27 6.06
N ALA A 164 -15.69 10.12 5.05
CA ALA A 164 -14.95 11.38 4.99
C ALA A 164 -15.61 12.48 5.83
N PRO A 165 -14.85 13.42 6.41
CA PRO A 165 -15.42 14.58 7.10
C PRO A 165 -16.41 15.39 6.24
N SER A 166 -16.16 15.49 4.92
CA SER A 166 -17.04 16.17 3.96
C SER A 166 -18.38 15.46 3.73
N GLU A 167 -18.44 14.14 3.93
CA GLU A 167 -19.67 13.35 3.82
C GLU A 167 -20.57 13.53 5.05
N GLN A 168 -19.97 13.77 6.23
CA GLN A 168 -20.70 14.05 7.46
C GLN A 168 -21.48 15.38 7.39
N VAL A 169 -20.90 16.41 6.75
CA VAL A 169 -21.55 17.72 6.57
C VAL A 169 -22.81 17.62 5.68
N ARG A 170 -22.87 16.64 4.77
CA ARG A 170 -24.06 16.44 3.92
C ARG A 170 -25.23 15.74 4.64
N LEU A 171 -24.94 15.01 5.72
CA LEU A 171 -25.94 14.22 6.46
C LEU A 171 -26.51 14.95 7.69
N SER A 172 -25.94 16.09 8.09
CA SER A 172 -26.57 16.95 9.10
C SER A 172 -27.84 17.58 8.52
N PRO A 173 -29.03 17.37 9.11
CA PRO A 173 -30.24 18.02 8.63
C PRO A 173 -30.06 19.54 8.73
N SER A 174 -30.36 20.24 7.64
CA SER A 174 -30.45 21.71 7.68
C SER A 174 -31.43 22.09 8.78
N PRO A 175 -31.10 23.04 9.67
CA PRO A 175 -32.04 23.47 10.68
C PRO A 175 -33.26 24.06 9.96
N SER A 176 -34.40 23.37 10.08
CA SER A 176 -35.68 23.84 9.61
C SER A 176 -35.92 25.24 10.17
N ARG A 177 -35.98 26.25 9.30
CA ARG A 177 -36.45 27.60 9.66
C ARG A 177 -37.95 27.59 9.92
#